data_AF-A0A2V6MRN2-F1
#
_entry.id   AF-A0A2V6MRN2-F1
#
_cell.length_a   1.000
_cell.length_b   1.000
_cell.length_c   1.000
_cell.angle_alpha   90.00
_cell.angle_beta   90.00
_cell.angle_gamma   90.00
#
_symmetry.space_group_name_H-M   'P 1'
#
loop_
_entity.id
_entity.type
_entity.pdbx_description
1 polymer ?
#
loop_
_entity_poly.entity_id
_entity_poly.type
_entity_poly.pdbx_seq_one_letter_code
_entity_poly.pdbx_strand_id
1 'polypeptide(L)'
;MWNFGVSVSDGAYFRSEAEPTLPRGRDIGDFRELVLGQDASFAWHHLQVWAEFYEARFEVPRVGDADTFAYYFEAKYKFTPQLFGALRWNQQIFGSVEDGRKGSLRWGQDLGRIDASIGYRFTSHTQLKLQYSFQHETTGPRDDNHLLAAQFTVRF
;
A
#
# COMPACT_ATOMS: atom_id res chain seq x y z
N MET A 1 -10.06 20.47 -9.46
CA MET A 1 -9.73 19.77 -10.72
C MET A 1 -9.52 18.30 -10.39
N TRP A 2 -10.12 17.42 -11.18
CA TRP A 2 -10.00 15.97 -11.04
C TRP A 2 -8.88 15.44 -11.94
N ASN A 3 -8.14 14.44 -11.46
CA ASN A 3 -7.27 13.61 -12.30
C ASN A 3 -7.53 12.14 -11.98
N PHE A 4 -7.38 11.30 -13.00
CA PHE A 4 -7.54 9.86 -12.90
C PHE A 4 -6.40 9.17 -13.64
N GLY A 5 -5.98 8.01 -13.14
CA GLY A 5 -4.96 7.19 -13.77
C GLY A 5 -5.25 5.70 -13.61
N VAL A 6 -4.70 4.93 -14.53
CA VAL A 6 -4.74 3.46 -14.54
C VAL A 6 -3.37 2.96 -14.98
N SER A 7 -2.86 1.93 -14.31
CA SER A 7 -1.61 1.27 -14.67
C SER A 7 -1.75 -0.25 -14.60
N VAL A 8 -1.00 -0.95 -15.44
CA VAL A 8 -0.88 -2.42 -15.41
C VAL A 8 0.60 -2.76 -15.44
N SER A 9 1.00 -3.70 -14.58
CA SER A 9 2.35 -4.27 -14.56
C SER A 9 2.25 -5.78 -14.54
N ASP A 10 3.12 -6.44 -15.30
CA ASP A 10 3.21 -7.89 -15.35
C ASP A 10 4.70 -8.29 -15.45
N GLY A 11 5.17 -9.14 -14.54
CA GLY A 11 6.53 -9.69 -14.62
C GLY A 11 6.80 -10.83 -13.64
N ALA A 12 7.95 -11.50 -13.82
CA ALA A 12 8.42 -12.51 -12.87
C ALA A 12 8.85 -11.85 -11.56
N TYR A 13 8.43 -12.42 -10.42
CA TYR A 13 8.64 -11.83 -9.09
C TYR A 13 9.58 -12.66 -8.19
N PHE A 14 9.84 -13.92 -8.53
CA PHE A 14 10.78 -14.73 -7.77
C PHE A 14 12.22 -14.25 -7.97
N ARG A 15 12.99 -14.29 -6.88
CA ARG A 15 14.43 -14.10 -6.89
C ARG A 15 15.12 -15.46 -7.11
N SER A 16 16.36 -15.43 -7.60
CA SER A 16 17.19 -16.63 -7.83
C SER A 16 17.27 -17.58 -6.62
N GLU A 17 17.20 -17.05 -5.41
CA GLU A 17 17.24 -17.79 -4.16
C GLU A 17 16.03 -18.73 -3.98
N ALA A 18 14.95 -18.52 -4.73
CA ALA A 18 13.78 -19.38 -4.72
C ALA A 18 13.90 -20.59 -5.66
N GLU A 19 14.85 -20.59 -6.62
CA GLU A 19 15.04 -21.69 -7.60
C GLU A 19 15.06 -23.09 -6.96
N PRO A 20 15.77 -23.35 -5.84
CA PRO A 20 15.82 -24.68 -5.23
C PRO A 20 14.47 -25.15 -4.68
N THR A 21 13.51 -24.24 -4.48
CA THR A 21 12.18 -24.53 -3.95
C THR A 21 11.15 -24.81 -5.05
N LEU A 22 11.50 -24.56 -6.31
CA LEU A 22 10.58 -24.69 -7.44
C LEU A 22 10.35 -26.16 -7.82
N PRO A 23 9.20 -26.47 -8.47
CA PRO A 23 9.00 -27.77 -9.08
C PRO A 23 10.09 -28.10 -10.11
N ARG A 24 10.42 -29.39 -10.25
CA ARG A 24 11.41 -29.81 -11.27
C ARG A 24 10.97 -29.36 -12.66
N GLY A 25 11.91 -28.79 -13.41
CA GLY A 25 11.67 -28.31 -14.78
C GLY A 25 10.92 -26.98 -14.86
N ARG A 26 10.79 -26.24 -13.75
CA ARG A 26 10.27 -24.88 -13.71
C ARG A 26 11.35 -23.93 -13.23
N ASP A 27 11.33 -22.71 -13.75
CA ASP A 27 12.25 -21.62 -13.45
C ASP A 27 11.51 -20.45 -12.78
N ILE A 28 12.25 -19.53 -12.16
CA ILE A 28 11.71 -18.32 -11.51
C ILE A 28 10.93 -17.43 -12.49
N GLY A 29 11.27 -17.49 -13.78
CA GLY A 29 10.57 -16.76 -14.85
C GLY A 29 9.18 -17.32 -15.19
N ASP A 30 8.86 -18.54 -14.74
CA ASP A 30 7.60 -19.22 -15.06
C ASP A 30 6.43 -18.81 -14.16
N PHE A 31 6.65 -17.90 -13.21
CA PHE A 31 5.68 -17.46 -12.22
C PHE A 31 5.61 -15.96 -12.20
N ARG A 32 4.42 -15.43 -12.49
CA ARG A 32 4.22 -14.00 -12.75
C ARG A 32 3.43 -13.33 -11.63
N GLU A 33 3.72 -12.06 -11.45
CA GLU A 33 2.90 -11.11 -10.69
C GLU A 33 2.23 -10.19 -11.70
N LEU A 34 0.90 -10.09 -11.61
CA LEU A 34 0.10 -9.12 -12.34
C LEU A 34 -0.45 -8.10 -11.34
N VAL A 35 -0.27 -6.81 -11.61
CA VAL A 35 -0.80 -5.70 -10.80
C VAL A 35 -1.60 -4.75 -11.68
N LEU A 36 -2.82 -4.45 -11.26
CA LEU A 36 -3.66 -3.39 -11.79
C LEU A 36 -3.76 -2.26 -10.75
N GLY A 37 -3.31 -1.06 -11.12
CA GLY A 37 -3.40 0.15 -10.32
C GLY A 37 -4.45 1.11 -10.86
N GLN A 38 -5.23 1.73 -9.99
CA GLN A 38 -6.23 2.75 -10.33
C GLN A 38 -6.11 3.90 -9.34
N ASP A 39 -5.98 5.14 -9.82
CA ASP A 39 -5.87 6.32 -8.97
C ASP A 39 -6.86 7.42 -9.35
N ALA A 40 -7.27 8.18 -8.33
CA ALA A 40 -8.07 9.38 -8.47
C ALA A 40 -7.54 10.47 -7.54
N SER A 41 -7.47 11.70 -8.04
CA SER A 41 -7.13 12.86 -7.22
C SER A 41 -8.06 14.03 -7.49
N PHE A 42 -8.37 14.78 -6.43
CA PHE A 42 -9.20 15.97 -6.48
C PHE A 42 -8.58 17.08 -5.64
N ALA A 43 -8.54 18.29 -6.20
CA ALA A 43 -8.14 19.49 -5.48
C ALA A 43 -9.21 20.58 -5.62
N TRP A 44 -9.61 21.14 -4.48
CA TRP A 44 -10.50 22.28 -4.41
C TRP A 44 -10.17 23.18 -3.22
N HIS A 45 -9.90 24.45 -3.49
CA HIS A 45 -9.51 25.44 -2.47
C HIS A 45 -8.33 24.95 -1.62
N HIS A 46 -8.58 24.70 -0.34
CA HIS A 46 -7.61 24.28 0.66
C HIS A 46 -7.55 22.75 0.80
N LEU A 47 -8.49 22.03 0.19
CA LEU A 47 -8.64 20.59 0.28
C LEU A 47 -8.02 19.89 -0.94
N GLN A 48 -7.27 18.83 -0.67
CA GLN A 48 -6.75 17.89 -1.66
C GLN A 48 -7.04 16.47 -1.18
N VAL A 49 -7.52 15.62 -2.08
CA VAL A 49 -7.88 14.24 -1.80
C VAL A 49 -7.25 13.34 -2.87
N TRP A 50 -6.77 12.19 -2.45
CA TRP A 50 -6.24 11.13 -3.29
C TRP A 50 -6.85 9.79 -2.88
N ALA A 51 -7.10 8.94 -3.86
CA ALA A 51 -7.46 7.55 -3.67
C ALA A 51 -6.65 6.72 -4.65
N GLU A 52 -6.13 5.59 -4.20
CA GLU A 52 -5.47 4.62 -5.08
C GLU A 52 -5.85 3.20 -4.67
N PHE A 53 -6.05 2.35 -5.66
CA PHE A 53 -6.47 0.96 -5.52
C PHE A 53 -5.52 0.08 -6.32
N TYR A 54 -5.14 -1.05 -5.75
CA TYR A 54 -4.26 -2.03 -6.34
C TYR A 54 -4.88 -3.41 -6.22
N GLU A 55 -4.99 -4.10 -7.34
CA GLU A 55 -5.32 -5.52 -7.41
C GLU A 55 -4.08 -6.25 -7.89
N ALA A 56 -3.53 -7.14 -7.06
CA ALA A 56 -2.33 -7.90 -7.38
C ALA A 56 -2.63 -9.40 -7.30
N ARG A 57 -2.11 -10.14 -8.27
CA ARG A 57 -2.18 -11.60 -8.35
C ARG A 57 -0.79 -12.17 -8.49
N PHE A 58 -0.44 -13.08 -7.60
CA PHE A 58 0.82 -13.82 -7.63
C PHE A 58 0.55 -15.28 -8.02
N GLU A 59 1.23 -15.77 -9.05
CA GLU A 59 1.20 -17.18 -9.40
C GLU A 59 2.15 -17.98 -8.47
N VAL A 60 1.59 -18.72 -7.51
CA VAL A 60 2.38 -19.45 -6.52
C VAL A 60 2.56 -20.93 -6.92
N PRO A 61 3.79 -21.45 -6.98
CA PRO A 61 4.05 -22.84 -7.35
C PRO A 61 3.30 -23.83 -6.45
N ARG A 62 2.58 -24.78 -7.08
CA ARG A 62 1.79 -25.86 -6.43
C ARG A 62 0.56 -25.39 -5.64
N VAL A 63 0.29 -24.09 -5.62
CA VAL A 63 -0.80 -23.47 -4.84
C VAL A 63 -1.81 -22.77 -5.75
N GLY A 64 -1.34 -22.13 -6.83
CA GLY A 64 -2.18 -21.35 -7.74
C GLY A 64 -2.12 -19.85 -7.43
N ASP A 65 -3.19 -19.14 -7.74
CA ASP A 65 -3.24 -17.68 -7.68
C ASP A 65 -3.42 -17.20 -6.23
N ALA A 66 -2.52 -16.33 -5.78
CA ALA A 66 -2.61 -15.63 -4.51
C ALA A 66 -2.95 -14.16 -4.77
N ASP A 67 -4.25 -13.83 -4.66
CA ASP A 67 -4.74 -12.47 -4.89
C ASP A 67 -4.64 -11.59 -3.63
N THR A 68 -4.34 -10.31 -3.80
CA THR A 68 -4.47 -9.27 -2.76
C THR A 68 -5.05 -7.98 -3.35
N PHE A 69 -5.84 -7.29 -2.54
CA PHE A 69 -6.38 -5.99 -2.85
C PHE A 69 -5.90 -4.98 -1.81
N ALA A 70 -5.26 -3.91 -2.25
CA ALA A 70 -4.84 -2.83 -1.37
C ALA A 70 -5.41 -1.51 -1.85
N TYR A 71 -5.75 -0.63 -0.92
CA TYR A 71 -6.14 0.73 -1.27
C TYR A 71 -5.69 1.72 -0.21
N TYR A 72 -5.60 2.98 -0.61
CA TYR A 72 -5.52 4.08 0.34
C TYR A 72 -6.39 5.25 -0.06
N PHE A 73 -6.84 5.98 0.96
CA PHE A 73 -7.43 7.30 0.84
C PHE A 73 -6.58 8.29 1.61
N GLU A 74 -6.19 9.40 0.99
CA GLU A 74 -5.48 10.49 1.64
C GLU A 74 -6.26 11.79 1.47
N ALA A 75 -6.43 12.54 2.55
CA ALA A 75 -6.99 13.88 2.53
C ALA A 75 -6.01 14.85 3.18
N LYS A 76 -5.76 15.97 2.53
CA LYS A 76 -4.91 17.05 3.01
C LYS A 76 -5.67 18.37 2.99
N TYR A 77 -5.62 19.08 4.10
CA TYR A 77 -6.22 20.40 4.24
C TYR A 77 -5.19 21.46 4.60
N LYS A 78 -5.12 22.53 3.82
CA LYS A 78 -4.23 23.69 4.04
C LYS A 78 -4.96 24.75 4.86
N PHE A 79 -4.81 24.71 6.17
CA PHE A 79 -5.38 25.70 7.08
C PHE A 79 -4.87 27.12 6.78
N THR A 80 -3.58 27.25 6.47
CA THR A 80 -2.94 28.49 5.99
C THR A 80 -1.97 28.16 4.85
N PRO A 81 -1.36 29.15 4.17
CA PRO A 81 -0.29 28.89 3.21
C PRO A 81 0.91 28.12 3.80
N GLN A 82 1.13 28.22 5.12
CA GLN A 82 2.22 27.54 5.82
C GLN A 82 1.79 26.26 6.55
N LEU A 83 0.56 26.19 7.07
CA LEU A 83 0.09 25.13 7.95
C LEU A 83 -0.89 24.20 7.22
N PHE A 84 -0.63 22.90 7.26
CA PHE A 84 -1.53 21.89 6.73
C PHE A 84 -1.64 20.66 7.63
N GLY A 85 -2.78 20.00 7.57
CA GLY A 85 -3.01 18.68 8.15
C GLY A 85 -3.25 17.67 7.05
N ALA A 86 -2.90 16.41 7.27
CA ALA A 86 -3.25 15.32 6.39
C ALA A 86 -3.61 14.06 7.17
N LEU A 87 -4.59 13.32 6.65
CA LEU A 87 -5.00 12.02 7.14
C LEU A 87 -4.93 11.03 5.98
N ARG A 88 -4.38 9.85 6.23
CA ARG A 88 -4.32 8.76 5.26
C ARG A 88 -4.80 7.48 5.91
N TRP A 89 -5.69 6.77 5.24
CA TRP A 89 -6.11 5.43 5.60
C TRP A 89 -5.64 4.47 4.52
N ASN A 90 -4.93 3.43 4.90
CA ASN A 90 -4.51 2.33 4.05
C ASN A 90 -5.18 1.04 4.54
N GLN A 91 -5.60 0.21 3.60
CA GLN A 91 -6.08 -1.13 3.87
C GLN A 91 -5.47 -2.09 2.86
N GLN A 92 -5.04 -3.26 3.33
CA GLN A 92 -4.65 -4.38 2.49
C GLN A 92 -5.45 -5.61 2.90
N ILE A 93 -6.05 -6.26 1.90
CA ILE A 93 -6.89 -7.43 2.04
C ILE A 93 -6.24 -8.58 1.29
N PHE A 94 -6.04 -9.70 1.96
CA PHE A 94 -5.46 -10.90 1.38
C PHE A 94 -6.54 -11.92 1.04
N GLY A 95 -6.48 -12.43 -0.19
CA GLY A 95 -7.33 -13.50 -0.66
C GLY A 95 -7.03 -14.83 0.04
N SER A 96 -7.62 -15.89 -0.49
CA SER A 96 -7.34 -17.25 -0.04
C SER A 96 -6.76 -18.08 -1.17
N VAL A 97 -5.94 -19.05 -0.78
CA VAL A 97 -5.32 -20.03 -1.67
C VAL A 97 -5.83 -21.43 -1.35
N GLU A 98 -5.78 -22.33 -2.33
CA GLU A 98 -6.18 -23.73 -2.12
C GLU A 98 -5.09 -24.50 -1.34
N ASP A 99 -5.49 -25.20 -0.27
CA ASP A 99 -4.59 -26.00 0.58
C ASP A 99 -4.44 -27.46 0.10
N GLY A 100 -4.84 -27.77 -1.14
CA GLY A 100 -4.74 -29.11 -1.75
C GLY A 100 -5.57 -30.22 -1.07
N ARG A 101 -6.29 -29.93 0.03
CA ARG A 101 -7.10 -30.88 0.82
C ARG A 101 -8.60 -30.51 0.89
N LYS A 102 -9.10 -29.74 -0.09
CA LYS A 102 -10.46 -29.13 -0.14
C LYS A 102 -10.70 -27.99 0.87
N GLY A 103 -9.64 -27.46 1.49
CA GLY A 103 -9.70 -26.27 2.33
C GLY A 103 -9.19 -25.03 1.60
N SER A 104 -9.73 -23.86 1.97
CA SER A 104 -9.27 -22.54 1.53
C SER A 104 -8.56 -21.87 2.71
N LEU A 105 -7.27 -21.52 2.55
CA LEU A 105 -6.48 -20.86 3.58
C LEU A 105 -6.16 -19.43 3.16
N ARG A 106 -6.27 -18.47 4.08
CA ARG A 106 -5.78 -17.11 3.84
C ARG A 106 -4.26 -17.14 3.76
N TRP A 107 -3.69 -16.55 2.70
CA TRP A 107 -2.24 -16.54 2.50
C TRP A 107 -1.54 -15.36 3.20
N GLY A 108 -2.32 -14.40 3.71
CA GLY A 108 -1.84 -13.27 4.50
C GLY A 108 -2.90 -12.76 5.47
N GLN A 109 -2.48 -11.90 6.40
CA GLN A 109 -3.38 -11.22 7.35
C GLN A 109 -3.75 -9.85 6.82
N ASP A 110 -5.02 -9.47 6.96
CA ASP A 110 -5.46 -8.14 6.54
C ASP A 110 -4.83 -7.08 7.44
N LEU A 111 -4.38 -6.00 6.83
CA LEU A 111 -3.70 -4.91 7.52
C LEU A 111 -4.47 -3.61 7.29
N GLY A 112 -4.80 -2.93 8.39
CA GLY A 112 -5.35 -1.58 8.36
C GLY A 112 -4.36 -0.61 8.99
N ARG A 113 -4.16 0.55 8.37
CA ARG A 113 -3.29 1.60 8.92
C ARG A 113 -3.89 2.99 8.71
N ILE A 114 -3.90 3.78 9.77
CA ILE A 114 -4.27 5.20 9.72
C ILE A 114 -3.06 6.04 10.09
N ASP A 115 -2.75 7.03 9.26
CA ASP A 115 -1.74 8.04 9.48
C ASP A 115 -2.40 9.41 9.64
N ALA A 116 -2.04 10.13 10.70
CA ALA A 116 -2.41 11.52 10.89
C ALA A 116 -1.14 12.37 10.97
N SER A 117 -1.13 13.51 10.28
CA SER A 117 0.05 14.37 10.27
C SER A 117 -0.30 15.85 10.23
N ILE A 118 0.60 16.65 10.78
CA ILE A 118 0.59 18.10 10.73
C ILE A 118 1.92 18.59 10.18
N GLY A 119 1.88 19.55 9.27
CA GLY A 119 3.05 20.11 8.63
C GLY A 119 3.04 21.62 8.67
N TYR A 120 4.19 22.21 8.97
CA TYR A 120 4.42 23.64 8.98
C TYR A 120 5.60 24.00 8.07
N ARG A 121 5.36 24.96 7.17
CA ARG A 121 6.36 25.49 6.26
C ARG A 121 6.89 26.82 6.81
N PHE A 122 8.15 26.85 7.23
CA PHE A 122 8.79 28.08 7.72
C PHE A 122 9.14 29.02 6.57
N THR A 123 9.66 28.47 5.47
CA THR A 123 10.02 29.21 4.25
C THR A 123 9.68 28.36 3.01
N SER A 124 9.84 28.87 1.80
CA SER A 124 9.73 28.05 0.59
C SER A 124 10.71 26.87 0.54
N HIS A 125 11.79 26.92 1.32
CA HIS A 125 12.89 25.96 1.32
C HIS A 125 12.91 25.05 2.56
N THR A 126 12.15 25.36 3.61
CA THR A 126 12.21 24.64 4.89
C THR A 126 10.81 24.31 5.43
N GLN A 127 10.62 23.05 5.84
CA GLN A 127 9.37 22.57 6.43
C GLN A 127 9.64 21.52 7.51
N LEU A 128 8.74 21.46 8.50
CA LEU A 128 8.66 20.41 9.52
C LEU A 128 7.32 19.69 9.37
N LYS A 129 7.33 18.36 9.49
CA LYS A 129 6.14 17.52 9.54
C LYS A 129 6.24 16.58 10.74
N LEU A 130 5.16 16.49 11.51
CA LEU A 130 4.98 15.49 12.55
C LEU A 130 3.89 14.53 12.11
N GLN A 131 4.10 13.24 12.32
CA GLN A 131 3.18 12.18 11.91
C GLN A 131 3.03 11.16 13.04
N TYR A 132 1.79 10.73 13.23
CA TYR A 132 1.41 9.58 14.03
C TYR A 132 0.79 8.53 13.13
N SER A 133 1.16 7.28 13.35
CA SER A 133 0.73 6.13 12.56
C SER A 133 0.24 5.05 13.50
N PHE A 134 -0.95 4.54 13.25
CA PHE A 134 -1.54 3.40 13.93
C PHE A 134 -1.84 2.30 12.91
N GLN A 135 -1.28 1.12 13.13
CA GLN A 135 -1.50 -0.06 12.28
C GLN A 135 -2.05 -1.19 13.13
N HIS A 136 -3.01 -1.93 12.59
CA HIS A 136 -3.64 -3.07 13.24
C HIS A 136 -3.85 -4.22 12.24
N GLU A 137 -3.56 -5.45 12.68
CA GLU A 137 -3.97 -6.66 11.96
C GLU A 137 -5.49 -6.89 12.12
N THR A 138 -6.24 -6.84 11.03
CA THR A 138 -7.70 -6.92 11.07
C THR A 138 -8.20 -8.36 11.23
N THR A 139 -7.38 -9.37 10.91
CA THR A 139 -7.78 -10.80 10.95
C THR A 139 -6.80 -11.75 11.63
N GLY A 140 -5.68 -11.23 12.16
CA GLY A 140 -4.65 -11.99 12.89
C GLY A 140 -4.76 -11.85 14.41
N PRO A 141 -3.81 -12.43 15.18
CA PRO A 141 -3.73 -12.24 16.62
C PRO A 141 -3.36 -10.78 16.91
N ARG A 142 -4.39 -9.92 17.07
CA ARG A 142 -4.34 -8.48 17.39
C ARG A 142 -2.96 -7.95 17.79
N ASP A 143 -2.15 -7.62 16.78
CA ASP A 143 -0.91 -6.89 16.96
C ASP A 143 -1.12 -5.45 16.52
N ASP A 144 -0.93 -4.53 17.47
CA ASP A 144 -1.18 -3.11 17.32
C ASP A 144 0.18 -2.41 17.30
N ASN A 145 0.45 -1.67 16.23
CA ASN A 145 1.69 -0.94 16.09
C ASN A 145 1.44 0.56 16.06
N HIS A 146 2.19 1.29 16.89
CA HIS A 146 2.13 2.73 17.03
C HIS A 146 3.49 3.33 16.68
N LEU A 147 3.50 4.27 15.75
CA LEU A 147 4.72 4.97 15.34
C LEU A 147 4.51 6.48 15.38
N LEU A 148 5.43 7.17 16.03
CA LEU A 148 5.58 8.63 15.96
C LEU A 148 6.83 8.97 15.15
N ALA A 149 6.67 9.87 14.19
CA ALA A 149 7.74 10.30 13.30
C ALA A 149 7.78 11.83 13.19
N ALA A 150 8.99 12.37 13.13
CA ALA A 150 9.26 13.78 12.85
C ALA A 150 10.17 13.88 11.62
N GLN A 151 9.83 14.77 10.69
CA GLN A 151 10.59 14.98 9.47
C GLN A 151 10.84 16.47 9.26
N PHE A 152 12.11 16.85 9.16
CA PHE A 152 12.53 18.17 8.72
C PHE A 152 13.07 18.08 7.29
N THR A 153 12.59 18.94 6.39
CA THR A 153 13.01 18.94 4.98
C THR A 153 13.62 20.29 4.61
N VAL A 154 14.77 20.25 3.94
CA VAL A 154 15.44 21.40 3.30
C VAL A 154 15.48 21.16 1.79
N ARG A 155 15.13 22.17 0.99
CA ARG A 155 15.21 22.15 -0.48
C ARG A 155 16.03 23.34 -0.95
N PHE A 156 16.88 23.13 -1.96
CA PHE A 156 17.77 24.12 -2.57
C PHE A 156 17.47 24.28 -4.06
#